data_AF-A0A9D5G9I3-F1
#
_entry.id   AF-A0A9D5G9I3-F1
#
_cell.length_a   1.000
_cell.length_b   1.000
_cell.length_c   1.000
_cell.angle_alpha   90.00
_cell.angle_beta   90.00
_cell.angle_gamma   90.00
#
_symmetry.space_group_name_H-M   'P 1'
#
loop_
_entity.id
_entity.type
_entity.pdbx_description
1 polymer ?
#
loop_
_entity_poly.entity_id
_entity_poly.type
_entity_poly.pdbx_seq_one_letter_code
_entity_poly.pdbx_strand_id
1 'polypeptide(L)'
;GADGKGIVYDNIESTSEIVAIDARKAQIVARWPLGTCMSPSGLSMDRVNRRLFTACERQLGVVDADNGNIIATVPTGAGTDATRFDSRTQLAFASNGRDGTLTVVREESPSVFTLVQNTKTESGARTMALDPGTGDVFLVTAQRRINPAATTPRERYQVVPGTFAVLVMEP
;
A
#
# COMPACT_ATOMS: atom_id res chain seq x y z
N GLY A 1 7.67 6.04 -2.25
CA GLY A 1 7.13 6.92 -3.31
C GLY A 1 8.20 7.90 -3.79
N ALA A 2 8.06 8.54 -4.95
CA ALA A 2 9.01 9.57 -5.40
C ALA A 2 8.29 10.68 -6.17
N ASP A 3 8.69 11.92 -5.96
CA ASP A 3 8.00 13.10 -6.51
C ASP A 3 8.40 13.44 -7.95
N GLY A 4 9.43 12.78 -8.49
CA GLY A 4 9.97 13.07 -9.83
C GLY A 4 10.78 14.37 -9.92
N LYS A 5 10.97 15.09 -8.80
CA LYS A 5 11.76 16.33 -8.71
C LYS A 5 13.07 16.13 -7.95
N GLY A 6 13.21 15.03 -7.22
CA GLY A 6 14.44 14.62 -6.54
C GLY A 6 14.23 14.14 -5.12
N ILE A 7 12.99 14.15 -4.62
CA ILE A 7 12.65 13.62 -3.31
C ILE A 7 12.09 12.21 -3.44
N VAL A 8 12.69 11.29 -2.68
CA VAL A 8 12.20 9.93 -2.46
C VAL A 8 11.61 9.88 -1.06
N TYR A 9 10.44 9.28 -0.94
CA TYR A 9 9.77 9.02 0.32
C TYR A 9 9.84 7.54 0.65
N ASP A 10 10.15 7.21 1.89
CA ASP A 10 10.26 5.84 2.36
C ASP A 10 9.56 5.65 3.71
N ASN A 11 8.98 4.47 3.90
CA ASN A 11 8.36 4.07 5.15
C ASN A 11 9.44 3.49 6.06
N ILE A 12 9.47 3.92 7.32
CA ILE A 12 10.28 3.30 8.36
C ILE A 12 9.36 2.49 9.26
N GLU A 13 9.25 1.21 8.96
CA GLU A 13 8.32 0.27 9.60
C GLU A 13 8.48 0.26 11.13
N SER A 14 9.73 0.17 11.61
CA SER A 14 10.05 0.00 13.03
C SER A 14 9.74 1.23 13.90
N THR A 15 9.75 2.43 13.32
CA THR A 15 9.45 3.69 14.04
C THR A 15 8.10 4.27 13.66
N SER A 16 7.38 3.68 12.69
CA SER A 16 6.10 4.18 12.18
C SER A 16 6.22 5.63 11.68
N GLU A 17 7.19 5.85 10.81
CA GLU A 17 7.49 7.15 10.21
C GLU A 17 7.51 7.07 8.68
N ILE A 18 7.32 8.20 8.01
CA ILE A 18 7.81 8.44 6.65
C ILE A 18 9.04 9.32 6.72
N VAL A 19 10.06 9.00 5.94
CA VAL A 19 11.19 9.89 5.69
C VAL A 19 11.14 10.46 4.29
N ALA A 20 11.52 11.73 4.14
CA ALA A 20 11.80 12.34 2.86
C ALA A 20 13.30 12.40 2.65
N ILE A 21 13.77 11.95 1.49
CA ILE A 21 15.19 11.79 1.14
C ILE A 21 15.46 12.63 -0.11
N ASP A 22 16.40 13.57 -0.03
CA ASP A 22 16.99 14.20 -1.20
C ASP A 22 17.89 13.17 -1.89
N ALA A 23 17.41 12.62 -3.01
CA ALA A 23 18.08 11.55 -3.74
C ALA A 23 19.39 12.03 -4.41
N ARG A 24 19.55 13.34 -4.65
CA ARG A 24 20.78 13.90 -5.25
C ARG A 24 21.90 14.02 -4.22
N LYS A 25 21.53 14.24 -2.97
CA LYS A 25 22.48 14.36 -1.84
C LYS A 25 22.59 13.08 -1.01
N ALA A 26 21.72 12.10 -1.24
CA ALA A 26 21.55 10.91 -0.42
C ALA A 26 21.36 11.25 1.07
N GLN A 27 20.50 12.24 1.35
CA GLN A 27 20.28 12.75 2.71
C GLN A 27 18.80 12.75 3.08
N ILE A 28 18.49 12.34 4.31
CA ILE A 28 17.16 12.53 4.90
C ILE A 28 16.98 14.02 5.17
N VAL A 29 15.93 14.61 4.61
CA VAL A 29 15.59 16.03 4.76
C VAL A 29 14.36 16.26 5.64
N ALA A 30 13.55 15.21 5.87
CA ALA A 30 12.45 15.25 6.83
C ALA A 30 12.14 13.85 7.39
N ARG A 31 11.55 13.83 8.59
CA ARG A 31 11.01 12.63 9.26
C ARG A 31 9.65 12.97 9.83
N TRP A 32 8.65 12.15 9.57
CA TRP A 32 7.26 12.41 9.93
C TRP A 32 6.64 11.18 10.62
N PRO A 33 6.30 11.29 11.92
CA PRO A 33 5.55 10.26 12.61
C PRO A 33 4.16 10.09 12.01
N LEU A 34 3.70 8.85 11.87
CA LEU A 34 2.41 8.54 11.24
C LEU A 34 1.25 8.35 12.23
N GLY A 35 1.44 8.73 13.49
CA GLY A 35 0.41 8.65 14.51
C GLY A 35 -0.11 7.22 14.70
N THR A 36 -1.37 6.96 14.33
CA THR A 36 -2.00 5.64 14.46
C THR A 36 -1.62 4.65 13.34
N CYS A 37 -0.95 5.12 12.29
CA CYS A 37 -0.51 4.28 11.17
C CYS A 37 0.77 3.53 11.52
N MET A 38 0.57 2.40 12.20
CA MET A 38 1.67 1.57 12.71
C MET A 38 2.19 0.60 11.64
N SER A 39 3.49 0.30 11.72
CA SER A 39 4.20 -0.66 10.84
C SER A 39 3.93 -0.41 9.35
N PRO A 40 4.22 0.80 8.84
CA PRO A 40 3.94 1.13 7.45
C PRO A 40 4.79 0.29 6.48
N SER A 41 4.17 -0.22 5.41
CA SER A 41 4.79 -1.14 4.46
C SER A 41 4.80 -0.57 3.04
N GLY A 42 3.67 -0.56 2.35
CA GLY A 42 3.53 0.00 1.00
C GLY A 42 3.41 1.51 0.97
N LEU A 43 4.00 2.15 -0.05
CA LEU A 43 3.96 3.59 -0.24
C LEU A 43 3.82 3.97 -1.72
N SER A 44 2.72 4.64 -2.05
CA SER A 44 2.47 5.22 -3.38
C SER A 44 2.16 6.71 -3.25
N MET A 45 2.02 7.41 -4.38
CA MET A 45 1.94 8.87 -4.39
C MET A 45 1.03 9.37 -5.50
N ASP A 46 0.14 10.31 -5.18
CA ASP A 46 -0.33 11.30 -6.14
C ASP A 46 0.71 12.42 -6.25
N ARG A 47 1.34 12.54 -7.42
CA ARG A 47 2.36 13.56 -7.65
C ARG A 47 1.77 14.94 -7.90
N VAL A 48 0.51 15.01 -8.36
CA VAL A 48 -0.15 16.28 -8.70
C VAL A 48 -0.56 17.01 -7.43
N ASN A 49 -1.35 16.35 -6.56
CA ASN A 49 -1.78 16.92 -5.29
C ASN A 49 -0.79 16.67 -4.14
N ARG A 50 0.34 16.01 -4.42
CA ARG A 50 1.41 15.73 -3.45
C ARG A 50 0.88 14.99 -2.23
N ARG A 51 0.21 13.86 -2.49
CA ARG A 51 -0.34 12.96 -1.46
C ARG A 51 0.41 11.65 -1.46
N LEU A 52 0.82 11.22 -0.28
CA LEU A 52 1.40 9.91 -0.04
C LEU A 52 0.32 8.98 0.51
N PHE A 53 0.23 7.78 -0.06
CA PHE A 53 -0.68 6.72 0.39
C PHE A 53 0.15 5.60 1.01
N THR A 54 0.14 5.52 2.34
CA THR A 54 0.92 4.55 3.11
C THR A 54 0.03 3.45 3.68
N ALA A 55 0.36 2.20 3.36
CA ALA A 55 -0.32 1.05 3.94
C ALA A 55 0.20 0.80 5.35
N CYS A 56 -0.74 0.63 6.27
CA CYS A 56 -0.50 0.21 7.65
C CYS A 56 -1.44 -0.96 7.95
N GLU A 57 -1.18 -1.74 9.00
CA GLU A 57 -1.74 -3.08 9.19
C GLU A 57 -3.23 -3.27 8.78
N ARG A 58 -4.11 -2.33 9.17
CA ARG A 58 -5.56 -2.30 8.85
C ARG A 58 -6.07 -0.93 8.40
N GLN A 59 -5.19 -0.09 7.86
CA GLN A 59 -5.58 1.23 7.37
C GLN A 59 -4.66 1.73 6.25
N LEU A 60 -5.20 2.62 5.42
CA LEU A 60 -4.47 3.43 4.45
C LEU A 60 -4.34 4.85 5.03
N GLY A 61 -3.12 5.26 5.37
CA GLY A 61 -2.82 6.63 5.74
C GLY A 61 -2.61 7.50 4.51
N VAL A 62 -3.18 8.70 4.52
CA VAL A 62 -2.96 9.73 3.51
C VAL A 62 -2.20 10.89 4.12
N VAL A 63 -1.01 11.18 3.59
CA VAL A 63 -0.07 12.15 4.15
C VAL A 63 0.27 13.21 3.11
N ASP A 64 0.30 14.47 3.53
CA ASP A 64 0.79 15.57 2.70
C ASP A 64 2.31 15.45 2.50
N ALA A 65 2.76 15.39 1.24
CA ALA A 65 4.16 15.13 0.92
C ALA A 65 5.08 16.36 1.09
N ASP A 66 4.54 17.53 1.45
CA ASP A 66 5.30 18.76 1.67
C ASP A 66 5.60 19.01 3.15
N ASN A 67 4.70 18.61 4.03
CA ASN A 67 4.83 18.90 5.46
C ASN A 67 4.66 17.68 6.39
N GLY A 68 4.25 16.52 5.86
CA GLY A 68 4.06 15.31 6.64
C GLY A 68 2.76 15.24 7.43
N ASN A 69 1.84 16.19 7.23
CA ASN A 69 0.55 16.18 7.91
C ASN A 69 -0.28 15.00 7.44
N ILE A 70 -0.86 14.27 8.40
CA ILE A 70 -1.84 13.22 8.11
C ILE A 70 -3.16 13.91 7.75
N ILE A 71 -3.62 13.70 6.52
CA ILE A 71 -4.84 14.31 5.99
C ILE A 71 -6.04 13.41 6.26
N ALA A 72 -5.86 12.10 6.09
CA ALA A 72 -6.91 11.12 6.30
C ALA A 72 -6.33 9.77 6.69
N THR A 73 -7.15 8.96 7.34
CA THR A 73 -6.89 7.54 7.60
C THR A 73 -8.14 6.77 7.20
N VAL A 74 -8.01 5.88 6.23
CA VAL A 74 -9.12 5.08 5.70
C VAL A 74 -8.98 3.63 6.17
N PRO A 75 -10.00 3.02 6.80
CA PRO A 75 -9.93 1.61 7.18
C PRO A 75 -9.75 0.68 5.97
N THR A 76 -8.97 -0.38 6.14
CA THR A 76 -8.73 -1.43 5.13
C THR A 76 -8.97 -2.82 5.73
N GLY A 77 -8.80 -3.86 4.91
CA GLY A 77 -8.73 -5.24 5.41
C GLY A 77 -7.44 -5.52 6.18
N ALA A 78 -7.36 -6.68 6.83
CA ALA A 78 -6.17 -7.12 7.54
C ALA A 78 -5.02 -7.51 6.59
N GLY A 79 -3.80 -7.21 7.03
CA GLY A 79 -2.59 -7.53 6.28
C GLY A 79 -2.43 -6.64 5.04
N THR A 80 -2.79 -5.36 5.18
CA THR A 80 -2.52 -4.33 4.17
C THR A 80 -1.02 -4.27 3.90
N ASP A 81 -0.63 -4.36 2.63
CA ASP A 81 0.78 -4.45 2.24
C ASP A 81 1.11 -3.44 1.14
N ALA A 82 0.81 -3.73 -0.12
CA ALA A 82 1.10 -2.80 -1.21
C ALA A 82 0.03 -1.70 -1.34
N THR A 83 0.47 -0.51 -1.80
CA THR A 83 -0.41 0.55 -2.29
C THR A 83 -0.06 0.97 -3.71
N ARG A 84 -1.06 1.38 -4.50
CA ARG A 84 -0.91 1.99 -5.82
C ARG A 84 -1.90 3.14 -5.97
N PHE A 85 -1.55 4.13 -6.79
CA PHE A 85 -2.44 5.25 -7.10
C PHE A 85 -2.54 5.39 -8.62
N ASP A 86 -3.76 5.45 -9.13
CA ASP A 86 -4.07 5.75 -10.52
C ASP A 86 -4.48 7.22 -10.65
N SER A 87 -3.60 8.03 -11.24
CA SER A 87 -3.87 9.45 -11.47
C SER A 87 -4.98 9.72 -12.49
N ARG A 88 -5.33 8.76 -13.35
CA ARG A 88 -6.40 8.94 -14.34
C ARG A 88 -7.78 8.83 -13.69
N THR A 89 -7.94 7.90 -12.75
CA THR A 89 -9.21 7.62 -12.07
C THR A 89 -9.29 8.21 -10.66
N GLN A 90 -8.18 8.75 -10.14
CA GLN A 90 -8.03 9.25 -8.77
C GLN A 90 -8.35 8.16 -7.73
N LEU A 91 -7.97 6.92 -8.05
CA LEU A 91 -8.15 5.77 -7.17
C LEU A 91 -6.82 5.37 -6.53
N ALA A 92 -6.82 5.29 -5.21
CA ALA A 92 -5.79 4.62 -4.43
C ALA A 92 -6.25 3.20 -4.09
N PHE A 93 -5.34 2.25 -4.25
CA PHE A 93 -5.56 0.83 -4.00
C PHE A 93 -4.68 0.37 -2.85
N ALA A 94 -5.21 -0.48 -1.98
CA ALA A 94 -4.47 -1.12 -0.90
C ALA A 94 -4.80 -2.62 -0.84
N SER A 95 -3.80 -3.47 -1.04
CA SER A 95 -4.00 -4.93 -1.07
C SER A 95 -3.89 -5.52 0.33
N ASN A 96 -4.92 -6.25 0.75
CA ASN A 96 -5.05 -6.80 2.10
C ASN A 96 -4.81 -8.31 2.06
N GLY A 97 -3.54 -8.71 2.13
CA GLY A 97 -3.14 -10.08 1.87
C GLY A 97 -3.67 -11.10 2.89
N ARG A 98 -3.99 -10.71 4.13
CA ARG A 98 -4.55 -11.65 5.11
C ARG A 98 -6.04 -11.86 4.87
N ASP A 99 -6.79 -10.79 4.67
CA ASP A 99 -8.23 -10.83 4.42
C ASP A 99 -8.59 -11.27 2.99
N GLY A 100 -7.63 -11.22 2.05
CA GLY A 100 -7.88 -11.54 0.65
C GLY A 100 -8.85 -10.55 0.03
N THR A 101 -8.60 -9.26 0.24
CA THR A 101 -9.38 -8.16 -0.36
C THR A 101 -8.47 -7.09 -0.95
N LEU A 102 -9.03 -6.26 -1.83
CA LEU A 102 -8.43 -5.03 -2.34
C LEU A 102 -9.31 -3.87 -1.89
N THR A 103 -8.77 -2.99 -1.05
CA THR A 103 -9.44 -1.75 -0.69
C THR A 103 -9.23 -0.72 -1.78
N VAL A 104 -10.32 -0.11 -2.25
CA VAL A 104 -10.33 0.94 -3.27
C VAL A 104 -10.82 2.24 -2.63
N VAL A 105 -10.00 3.28 -2.68
CA VAL A 105 -10.27 4.60 -2.11
C VAL A 105 -10.22 5.64 -3.22
N ARG A 106 -11.18 6.54 -3.27
CA ARG A 106 -11.20 7.67 -4.20
C ARG A 106 -10.66 8.92 -3.52
N GLU A 107 -9.74 9.61 -4.18
CA GLU A 107 -9.36 10.98 -3.87
C GLU A 107 -10.37 11.93 -4.55
N GLU A 108 -11.35 12.42 -3.79
CA GLU A 108 -12.39 13.32 -4.29
C GLU A 108 -11.86 14.75 -4.41
N SER A 109 -10.94 15.10 -3.52
CA SER A 109 -10.23 16.38 -3.48
C SER A 109 -8.95 16.22 -2.65
N PRO A 110 -8.05 17.22 -2.62
CA PRO A 110 -6.81 17.16 -1.84
C PRO A 110 -6.98 16.89 -0.35
N SER A 111 -8.20 16.97 0.20
CA SER A 111 -8.52 16.71 1.61
C SER A 111 -9.69 15.74 1.85
N VAL A 112 -10.28 15.15 0.80
CA VAL A 112 -11.46 14.27 0.94
C VAL A 112 -11.17 12.93 0.26
N PHE A 113 -11.23 11.86 1.04
CA PHE A 113 -10.90 10.51 0.61
C PHE A 113 -12.03 9.56 1.01
N THR A 114 -12.61 8.88 0.02
CA THR A 114 -13.78 8.03 0.21
C THR A 114 -13.45 6.57 -0.04
N LEU A 115 -13.81 5.68 0.88
CA LEU A 115 -13.80 4.25 0.62
C LEU A 115 -14.86 3.94 -0.45
N VAL A 116 -14.42 3.51 -1.63
CA VAL A 116 -15.32 3.12 -2.72
C VAL A 116 -15.82 1.71 -2.50
N GLN A 117 -14.90 0.76 -2.31
CA GLN A 117 -15.23 -0.64 -2.11
C GLN A 117 -14.08 -1.44 -1.50
N ASN A 118 -14.42 -2.61 -0.96
CA ASN A 118 -13.48 -3.68 -0.63
C ASN A 118 -13.79 -4.87 -1.53
N THR A 119 -13.01 -5.03 -2.59
CA THR A 119 -13.22 -6.09 -3.59
C THR A 119 -12.59 -7.38 -3.11
N LYS A 120 -13.29 -8.50 -3.25
CA LYS A 120 -12.73 -9.81 -2.90
C LYS A 120 -11.60 -10.18 -3.86
N THR A 121 -10.49 -10.63 -3.29
CA THR A 121 -9.34 -11.20 -4.00
C THR A 121 -9.10 -12.59 -3.42
N GLU A 122 -7.85 -12.94 -3.10
CA GLU A 122 -7.50 -14.20 -2.46
C GLU A 122 -6.51 -13.98 -1.32
N SER A 123 -6.59 -14.83 -0.30
CA SER A 123 -5.61 -14.81 0.78
C SER A 123 -4.20 -15.03 0.22
N GLY A 124 -3.25 -14.22 0.68
CA GLY A 124 -1.88 -14.18 0.20
C GLY A 124 -1.61 -13.15 -0.90
N ALA A 125 -2.66 -12.58 -1.52
CA ALA A 125 -2.57 -11.58 -2.58
C ALA A 125 -2.14 -10.20 -2.03
N ARG A 126 -0.85 -10.06 -1.72
CA ARG A 126 -0.28 -8.89 -1.04
C ARG A 126 0.53 -7.95 -1.95
N THR A 127 1.11 -8.48 -3.02
CA THR A 127 1.96 -7.72 -3.93
C THR A 127 1.13 -7.28 -5.12
N MET A 128 1.26 -6.02 -5.50
CA MET A 128 0.40 -5.36 -6.47
C MET A 128 1.19 -4.62 -7.55
N ALA A 129 0.71 -4.67 -8.78
CA ALA A 129 1.07 -3.76 -9.87
C ALA A 129 -0.19 -3.08 -10.41
N LEU A 130 -0.04 -1.90 -10.98
CA LEU A 130 -1.10 -1.14 -11.64
C LEU A 130 -0.61 -0.82 -13.05
N ASP A 131 -1.42 -1.11 -14.06
CA ASP A 131 -1.22 -0.59 -15.42
C ASP A 131 -1.87 0.79 -15.52
N PRO A 132 -1.09 1.88 -15.67
CA PRO A 132 -1.65 3.23 -15.75
C PRO A 132 -2.39 3.50 -17.08
N GLY A 133 -2.19 2.67 -18.11
CA GLY A 133 -2.87 2.80 -19.40
C GLY A 133 -4.30 2.28 -19.36
N THR A 134 -4.52 1.10 -18.79
CA THR A 134 -5.84 0.47 -18.70
C THR A 134 -6.55 0.75 -17.37
N GLY A 135 -5.78 0.94 -16.29
CA GLY A 135 -6.26 0.98 -14.91
C GLY A 135 -6.32 -0.40 -14.24
N ASP A 136 -5.87 -1.46 -14.93
CA ASP A 136 -5.91 -2.82 -14.37
C ASP A 136 -4.94 -2.95 -13.19
N VAL A 137 -5.43 -3.59 -12.13
CA VAL A 137 -4.63 -3.94 -10.97
C VAL A 137 -4.31 -5.44 -11.00
N PHE A 138 -3.02 -5.75 -10.99
CA PHE A 138 -2.51 -7.12 -10.97
C PHE A 138 -2.08 -7.49 -9.56
N LEU A 139 -2.59 -8.60 -9.06
CA LEU A 139 -2.18 -9.19 -7.78
C LEU A 139 -1.64 -10.60 -8.02
N VAL A 140 -0.71 -11.03 -7.19
CA VAL A 140 -0.14 -12.39 -7.27
C VAL A 140 -0.37 -13.15 -5.99
N THR A 141 -0.74 -14.42 -6.12
CA THR A 141 -0.92 -15.30 -4.97
C THR A 141 -0.62 -16.76 -5.32
N ALA A 142 -0.62 -17.60 -4.29
CA ALA A 142 -0.70 -19.04 -4.41
C ALA A 142 -1.38 -19.59 -3.15
N GLN A 143 -2.09 -20.71 -3.27
CA GLN A 143 -2.73 -21.34 -2.12
C GLN A 143 -1.67 -21.73 -1.09
N ARG A 144 -1.96 -21.52 0.19
CA ARG A 144 -1.08 -21.84 1.31
C ARG A 144 -1.74 -22.88 2.21
N ARG A 145 -0.95 -23.84 2.66
CA ARG A 145 -1.32 -24.76 3.75
C ARG A 145 -0.56 -24.35 5.01
N ILE A 146 -1.25 -24.46 6.15
CA ILE A 146 -0.61 -24.26 7.45
C ILE A 146 0.22 -25.51 7.75
N ASN A 147 1.49 -25.31 8.07
CA ASN A 147 2.32 -26.38 8.63
C ASN A 147 2.11 -26.39 10.17
N PRO A 148 1.39 -27.38 10.72
CA PRO A 148 1.13 -27.43 12.16
C PRO A 148 2.39 -27.70 13.00
N ALA A 149 3.45 -28.22 12.38
CA ALA A 149 4.74 -28.46 13.02
C ALA A 149 5.73 -27.29 12.87
N ALA A 150 5.28 -26.14 12.36
CA ALA A 150 6.16 -24.99 12.16
C ALA A 150 6.74 -24.49 13.49
N THR A 151 8.07 -24.36 13.54
CA THR A 151 8.78 -23.80 14.70
C THR A 151 9.14 -22.33 14.49
N THR A 152 9.06 -21.84 13.24
CA THR A 152 9.30 -20.45 12.88
C THR A 152 8.13 -19.84 12.10
N PRO A 153 7.95 -18.51 12.09
CA PRO A 153 6.93 -17.85 11.27
C PRO A 153 7.06 -18.14 9.77
N ARG A 154 8.29 -18.32 9.28
CA ARG A 154 8.57 -18.60 7.86
C ARG A 154 8.10 -19.99 7.43
N GLU A 155 8.16 -20.96 8.34
CA GLU A 155 7.69 -22.34 8.10
C GLU A 155 6.18 -22.48 8.19
N ARG A 156 5.49 -21.51 8.79
CA ARG A 156 4.05 -21.56 9.08
C ARG A 156 3.22 -21.80 7.83
N TYR A 157 3.63 -21.26 6.69
CA TYR A 157 2.89 -21.35 5.43
C TYR A 157 3.72 -22.05 4.36
N GLN A 158 3.18 -23.15 3.83
CA GLN A 158 3.73 -23.85 2.67
C GLN A 158 2.86 -23.56 1.45
N VAL A 159 3.47 -23.15 0.35
CA VAL A 159 2.77 -22.95 -0.93
C VAL A 159 2.39 -24.30 -1.51
N VAL A 160 1.15 -24.43 -1.96
CA VAL A 160 0.69 -25.62 -2.69
C VAL A 160 1.22 -25.56 -4.13
N PRO A 161 2.02 -26.54 -4.59
CA PRO A 161 2.53 -26.55 -5.95
C PRO A 161 1.41 -26.45 -7.01
N GLY A 162 1.67 -25.71 -8.09
CA GLY A 162 0.71 -25.56 -9.20
C GLY A 162 -0.46 -24.60 -8.94
N THR A 163 -0.49 -23.90 -7.81
CA THR A 163 -1.59 -22.97 -7.45
C THR A 163 -1.23 -21.50 -7.60
N PHE A 164 -0.09 -21.18 -8.20
CA PHE A 164 0.26 -19.80 -8.52
C PHE A 164 -0.79 -19.19 -9.46
N ALA A 165 -1.26 -18.00 -9.11
CA ALA A 165 -2.23 -17.26 -9.90
C ALA A 165 -1.84 -15.77 -9.95
N VAL A 166 -2.12 -15.18 -11.12
CA VAL A 166 -2.20 -13.73 -11.30
C VAL A 166 -3.68 -13.38 -11.34
N LEU A 167 -4.13 -12.56 -10.39
CA LEU A 167 -5.47 -12.00 -10.39
C LEU A 167 -5.42 -10.67 -11.12
N VAL A 168 -6.37 -10.44 -12.02
CA VAL A 168 -6.54 -9.18 -12.74
C VAL A 168 -7.83 -8.54 -12.25
N MET A 169 -7.71 -7.34 -11.69
CA MET A 169 -8.84 -6.54 -11.25
C MET A 169 -9.01 -5.39 -12.24
N GLU A 170 -10.08 -5.45 -13.02
CA GLU A 170 -10.45 -4.41 -13.97
C GLU A 170 -11.05 -3.18 -13.23
N PRO A 171 -11.00 -1.97 -13.82
CA PRO A 171 -11.43 -0.71 -13.18
C PRO A 171 -12.88 -0.66 -12.69
#